data_AF-A0A2V7FHR8-F1
#
_entry.id   AF-A0A2V7FHR8-F1
#
_cell.length_a   1.000
_cell.length_b   1.000
_cell.length_c   1.000
_cell.angle_alpha   90.00
_cell.angle_beta   90.00
_cell.angle_gamma   90.00
#
_symmetry.space_group_name_H-M   'P 1'
#
loop_
_entity.id
_entity.type
_entity.pdbx_description
1 polymer ?
#
loop_
_entity_poly.entity_id
_entity_poly.type
_entity_poly.pdbx_seq_one_letter_code
_entity_poly.pdbx_strand_id
1 'polypeptide(L)' 'DDRLPGVGTGVEGDPRRASAELGRLGVELIVTRTVAAIKASTTHR' A
#
# COMPACT_ATOMS: atom_id res chain seq x y z
N ASP A 1 -26.06 13.67 -8.35
CA ASP A 1 -24.76 14.37 -8.36
C ASP A 1 -23.70 13.28 -8.46
N ASP A 2 -23.26 13.01 -9.69
CA ASP A 2 -22.49 11.79 -10.08
C ASP A 2 -20.97 12.02 -9.96
N ARG A 3 -20.57 12.76 -8.93
CA ARG A 3 -19.16 13.09 -8.71
C ARG A 3 -18.46 11.91 -8.06
N LEU A 4 -17.37 11.46 -8.66
CA LEU A 4 -16.52 10.43 -8.08
C LEU A 4 -16.07 10.89 -6.66
N PRO A 5 -16.09 9.98 -5.67
CA PRO A 5 -15.63 10.30 -4.33
C PRO A 5 -14.17 10.73 -4.37
N GLY A 6 -13.85 11.87 -3.75
CA GLY A 6 -12.49 12.43 -3.71
C GLY A 6 -12.21 13.57 -4.71
N VAL A 7 -13.10 13.84 -5.66
CA VAL A 7 -12.93 14.97 -6.59
C VAL A 7 -12.95 16.30 -5.82
N GLY A 8 -11.89 17.09 -5.96
CA GLY A 8 -11.73 18.40 -5.33
C GLY A 8 -11.21 18.37 -3.89
N THR A 9 -10.93 17.19 -3.32
CA THR A 9 -10.36 17.04 -1.96
C THR A 9 -8.84 16.87 -1.96
N GLY A 10 -8.19 16.89 -3.14
CA GLY A 10 -6.78 16.53 -3.30
C GLY A 10 -6.50 15.03 -3.20
N VAL A 11 -7.55 14.20 -3.18
CA VAL A 11 -7.44 12.74 -3.18
C VAL A 11 -7.60 12.25 -4.62
N GLU A 12 -6.65 11.44 -5.08
CA GLU A 12 -6.77 10.73 -6.33
C GLU A 12 -7.37 9.34 -6.09
N GLY A 13 -8.45 9.01 -6.81
CA GLY A 13 -9.20 7.76 -6.65
C GLY A 13 -10.27 7.77 -5.54
N ASP A 14 -10.91 6.62 -5.30
CA ASP A 14 -11.97 6.47 -4.29
C ASP A 14 -11.38 5.98 -2.95
N PRO A 15 -11.24 6.85 -1.93
CA PRO A 15 -10.68 6.49 -0.64
C PRO A 15 -11.57 5.54 0.17
N ARG A 16 -12.87 5.44 -0.15
CA ARG A 16 -13.82 4.58 0.58
C ARG A 16 -13.57 3.09 0.34
N ARG A 17 -12.75 2.76 -0.66
CA ARG A 17 -12.28 1.39 -0.93
C ARG A 17 -11.24 0.92 0.09
N ALA A 18 -10.65 1.81 0.87
CA ALA A 18 -9.70 1.45 1.90
C ALA A 18 -10.38 0.65 3.04
N SER A 19 -9.67 -0.32 3.59
CA SER A 19 -10.10 -1.06 4.78
C SER A 19 -8.90 -1.44 5.63
N ALA A 20 -9.13 -1.67 6.93
CA ALA A 20 -8.07 -2.10 7.85
C ALA A 20 -7.45 -3.45 7.43
N GLU A 21 -8.27 -4.36 6.91
CA GLU A 21 -7.81 -5.67 6.45
C GLU A 21 -6.87 -5.55 5.24
N LEU A 22 -7.24 -4.74 4.23
CA LEU A 22 -6.35 -4.45 3.11
C LEU A 22 -5.05 -3.78 3.56
N GLY A 23 -5.13 -2.90 4.56
CA GLY A 23 -3.95 -2.28 5.17
C GLY A 23 -3.00 -3.32 5.78
N ARG A 24 -3.51 -4.28 6.55
CA ARG A 24 -2.70 -5.36 7.13
C ARG A 24 -2.03 -6.21 6.06
N LEU A 25 -2.78 -6.67 5.07
CA LEU A 25 -2.25 -7.47 3.95
C LEU A 25 -1.15 -6.71 3.18
N GLY A 26 -1.33 -5.41 2.96
CA GLY A 26 -0.34 -4.56 2.30
C GLY A 26 0.96 -4.41 3.11
N VAL A 27 0.84 -4.19 4.42
CA VAL A 27 2.01 -4.07 5.32
C VAL A 27 2.80 -5.37 5.35
N GLU A 28 2.14 -6.51 5.54
CA GLU A 28 2.80 -7.82 5.55
C GLU A 28 3.56 -8.08 4.26
N LEU A 29 2.93 -7.81 3.11
CA LEU A 29 3.54 -7.98 1.79
C LEU A 29 4.81 -7.13 1.63
N ILE A 30 4.73 -5.83 1.95
CA ILE A 30 5.83 -4.88 1.77
C ILE A 30 7.00 -5.25 2.69
N VAL A 31 6.74 -5.48 3.97
CA VAL A 31 7.78 -5.82 4.96
C VAL A 31 8.47 -7.13 4.56
N THR A 32 7.70 -8.15 4.21
CA THR A 32 8.25 -9.46 3.80
C THR A 32 9.19 -9.34 2.61
N ARG A 33 8.76 -8.64 1.55
CA ARG A 33 9.56 -8.43 0.34
C ARG A 33 10.83 -7.62 0.63
N THR A 34 10.70 -6.57 1.46
CA THR A 34 11.81 -5.69 1.79
C THR A 34 12.89 -6.42 2.60
N VAL A 35 12.48 -7.17 3.63
CA VAL A 35 13.40 -7.97 4.43
C VAL A 35 14.11 -9.02 3.58
N ALA A 36 13.39 -9.68 2.67
CA ALA A 36 14.00 -10.65 1.74
C ALA A 36 15.07 -9.99 0.86
N ALA A 37 14.79 -8.80 0.32
CA ALA A 37 15.73 -8.04 -0.50
C ALA A 37 16.98 -7.61 0.30
N ILE A 38 16.80 -7.14 1.54
CA ILE A 38 17.91 -6.79 2.43
C ILE A 38 18.79 -8.01 2.69
N LYS A 39 18.19 -9.13 3.09
CA LYS A 39 18.93 -10.37 3.35
C LYS A 39 19.74 -10.80 2.14
N ALA A 40 19.12 -10.80 0.96
CA ALA A 40 19.83 -11.07 -0.29
C ALA A 40 21.00 -10.12 -0.49
N SER A 41 20.81 -8.80 -0.36
CA SER A 41 21.89 -7.82 -0.51
C SER A 41 23.02 -8.01 0.50
N THR A 42 22.73 -8.43 1.73
CA THR A 42 23.75 -8.65 2.76
C THR A 42 24.52 -9.96 2.60
N THR A 43 23.90 -11.01 2.04
CA THR A 43 24.55 -12.30 1.79
C THR A 43 25.48 -12.25 0.58
N HIS A 44 25.21 -11.39 -0.41
CA HIS A 44 26.07 -11.20 -1.58
C HIS A 44 27.26 -10.24 -1.34
N ARG A 45 27.50 -9.84 -0.09
CA ARG A 45 28.62 -8.98 0.31
C ARG A 45 29.71 -9.80 0.99
#